data_AF-A0A7W9C8S8-F1
#
_entry.id   AF-A0A7W9C8S8-F1
#
_cell.length_a   1.000
_cell.length_b   1.000
_cell.length_c   1.000
_cell.angle_alpha   90.00
_cell.angle_beta   90.00
_cell.angle_gamma   90.00
#
_symmetry.space_group_name_H-M   'P 1'
#
loop_
_entity.id
_entity.type
_entity.pdbx_description
1 polymer ?
#
loop_
_entity_poly.entity_id
_entity_poly.type
_entity_poly.pdbx_seq_one_letter_code
_entity_poly.pdbx_strand_id
1 'polypeptide(L)'
;MPSRYPSGPLLYESKLERDFLMSLEVDGHIRDVVTQPMTISLTVDGQARTYTPDIMAVWQTRSPWPHGFRRVVFEVKPLAILRSGYGTLAPKYRAARRYFAERDVGYRVVTERTIRTQRQVNAELIAPTLRGSVDQEMVRRVQAIVLAKGTHRLGDIRFRLEEEGAIRGVVMDDVTPVSHPAITRVLG
;
A
#
# COMPACT_ATOMS: atom_id res chain seq x y z
N MET A 1 2.67 13.36 5.33
CA MET A 1 2.66 12.50 6.52
C MET A 1 4.06 12.01 6.83
N PRO A 2 4.46 11.86 8.10
CA PRO A 2 5.71 11.21 8.45
C PRO A 2 5.75 9.81 7.82
N SER A 3 6.93 9.28 7.54
CA SER A 3 7.09 7.97 6.91
C SER A 3 8.29 7.23 7.50
N ARG A 4 8.32 5.91 7.33
CA ARG A 4 9.48 5.06 7.65
C ARG A 4 10.53 5.01 6.53
N TYR A 5 10.33 5.73 5.44
CA TYR A 5 11.11 5.57 4.22
C TYR A 5 12.30 6.55 4.15
N PRO A 6 13.44 6.13 3.57
CA PRO A 6 14.64 6.97 3.50
C PRO A 6 14.43 8.30 2.77
N SER A 7 13.53 8.34 1.78
CA SER A 7 13.22 9.56 1.01
C SER A 7 12.42 10.61 1.79
N GLY A 8 12.04 10.31 3.04
CA GLY A 8 11.45 11.27 3.95
C GLY A 8 9.92 11.27 3.95
N PRO A 9 9.28 12.37 4.40
CA PRO A 9 7.83 12.46 4.53
C PRO A 9 7.11 12.28 3.19
N LEU A 10 5.93 11.67 3.23
CA LEU A 10 5.09 11.41 2.06
C LEU A 10 4.04 12.51 1.93
N LEU A 11 4.10 13.31 0.87
CA LEU A 11 3.12 14.35 0.56
C LEU A 11 1.95 13.76 -0.22
N TYR A 12 0.75 14.28 0.00
CA TYR A 12 -0.44 13.86 -0.73
C TYR A 12 -1.38 15.05 -0.91
N GLU A 13 -2.07 15.07 -2.03
CA GLU A 13 -3.02 16.13 -2.40
C GLU A 13 -4.47 15.66 -2.27
N SER A 14 -4.69 14.34 -2.15
CA SER A 14 -6.02 13.76 -2.03
C SER A 14 -6.11 12.69 -0.95
N LYS A 15 -7.33 12.45 -0.45
CA LYS A 15 -7.60 11.33 0.46
C LYS A 15 -7.25 9.99 -0.20
N LEU A 16 -7.53 9.85 -1.50
CA LEU A 16 -7.26 8.61 -2.23
C LEU A 16 -5.74 8.30 -2.31
N GLU A 17 -4.90 9.32 -2.49
CA GLU A 17 -3.45 9.18 -2.40
C GLU A 17 -3.00 8.81 -1.00
N ARG A 18 -3.51 9.50 0.04
CA ARG A 18 -3.21 9.15 1.43
C ARG A 18 -3.53 7.70 1.73
N ASP A 19 -4.72 7.24 1.32
CA ASP A 19 -5.16 5.87 1.51
C ASP A 19 -4.17 4.91 0.83
N PHE A 20 -3.83 5.16 -0.44
CA PHE A 20 -2.87 4.33 -1.17
C PHE A 20 -1.47 4.32 -0.53
N LEU A 21 -0.98 5.47 -0.06
CA LEU A 21 0.31 5.55 0.62
C LEU A 21 0.33 4.74 1.92
N MET A 22 -0.76 4.71 2.69
CA MET A 22 -0.88 3.85 3.87
C MET A 22 -0.80 2.37 3.49
N SER A 23 -1.46 1.98 2.40
CA SER A 23 -1.33 0.63 1.83
C SER A 23 0.12 0.29 1.46
N LEU A 24 0.89 1.24 0.92
CA LEU A 24 2.31 1.01 0.62
C LEU A 24 3.14 0.92 1.92
N GLU A 25 2.90 1.76 2.92
CA GLU A 25 3.64 1.73 4.21
C GLU A 25 3.64 0.35 4.88
N VAL A 26 2.52 -0.38 4.80
CA VAL A 26 2.38 -1.72 5.41
C VAL A 26 2.93 -2.86 4.56
N ASP A 27 3.44 -2.59 3.35
CA ASP A 27 4.17 -3.59 2.58
C ASP A 27 5.62 -3.69 3.06
N GLY A 28 5.93 -4.77 3.80
CA GLY A 28 7.27 -5.03 4.34
C GLY A 28 8.35 -5.27 3.27
N HIS A 29 7.97 -5.50 2.01
CA HIS A 29 8.92 -5.68 0.90
C HIS A 29 9.31 -4.37 0.22
N ILE A 30 8.63 -3.27 0.54
CA ILE A 30 8.96 -1.95 0.00
C ILE A 30 10.15 -1.36 0.77
N ARG A 31 11.18 -1.03 0.01
CA ARG A 31 12.40 -0.36 0.46
C ARG A 31 12.18 1.15 0.61
N ASP A 32 11.50 1.77 -0.34
CA ASP A 32 11.34 3.22 -0.39
C ASP A 32 10.05 3.62 -1.12
N VAL A 33 9.48 4.75 -0.73
CA VAL A 33 8.34 5.40 -1.40
C VAL A 33 8.62 6.88 -1.50
N VAL A 34 8.39 7.44 -2.68
CA VAL A 34 8.60 8.86 -2.98
C VAL A 34 7.33 9.41 -3.60
N THR A 35 6.88 10.56 -3.11
CA THR A 35 5.73 11.31 -3.67
C THR A 35 6.23 12.38 -4.61
N GLN A 36 5.59 12.56 -5.76
CA GLN A 36 6.03 13.47 -6.83
C GLN A 36 7.53 13.31 -7.17
N PRO A 37 7.97 12.08 -7.54
CA PRO A 37 9.38 11.70 -7.47
C PRO A 37 10.28 12.36 -8.51
N MET A 38 9.69 12.76 -9.64
CA MET A 38 10.37 13.46 -10.72
C MET A 38 9.36 14.19 -11.60
N THR A 39 9.84 15.24 -12.27
CA THR A 39 9.10 15.91 -13.33
C THR A 39 9.77 15.61 -14.67
N ILE A 40 9.01 15.09 -15.62
CA ILE A 40 9.50 14.65 -16.94
C ILE A 40 8.77 15.35 -18.07
N SER A 41 9.42 15.44 -19.24
CA SER A 41 8.78 15.89 -20.47
C SER A 41 8.30 14.69 -21.27
N LEU A 42 7.03 14.67 -21.62
CA LEU A 42 6.38 13.65 -22.44
C LEU A 42 5.94 14.25 -23.78
N THR A 43 6.08 13.49 -24.86
CA THR A 43 5.41 13.81 -26.12
C THR A 43 4.01 13.21 -26.11
N VAL A 44 2.99 14.07 -26.08
CA VAL A 44 1.57 13.69 -26.11
C VAL A 44 0.93 14.37 -27.31
N ASP A 45 0.41 13.57 -28.25
CA ASP A 45 -0.23 14.04 -29.48
C ASP A 45 0.66 15.04 -30.26
N GLY A 46 1.96 14.74 -30.34
CA GLY A 46 2.96 15.54 -31.05
C GLY A 46 3.49 16.77 -30.29
N GLN A 47 2.95 17.07 -29.10
CA GLN A 47 3.38 18.22 -28.29
C GLN A 47 4.11 17.79 -27.03
N ALA A 48 5.12 18.56 -26.63
CA ALA A 48 5.80 18.39 -25.36
C ALA A 48 4.89 18.82 -24.21
N ARG A 49 4.75 17.98 -23.19
CA ARG A 49 3.98 18.25 -21.97
C ARG A 49 4.75 17.82 -20.74
N THR A 50 4.76 18.69 -19.74
CA THR A 50 5.30 18.38 -18.42
C THR A 50 4.40 17.39 -17.70
N TYR A 51 5.01 16.41 -17.03
CA TYR A 51 4.31 15.40 -16.26
C TYR A 51 5.07 15.06 -14.99
N THR A 52 4.37 15.09 -13.85
CA THR A 52 4.86 14.68 -12.54
C THR A 52 3.92 13.58 -12.06
N PRO A 53 4.39 12.32 -11.92
CA PRO A 53 3.56 11.25 -11.41
C PRO A 53 3.38 11.37 -9.91
N ASP A 54 2.27 10.86 -9.39
CA ASP A 54 1.90 11.04 -7.98
C ASP A 54 2.88 10.31 -7.05
N ILE A 55 3.22 9.04 -7.32
CA ILE A 55 3.98 8.18 -6.39
C ILE A 55 4.96 7.26 -7.14
N MET A 56 6.13 6.99 -6.57
CA MET A 56 7.00 5.87 -6.94
C MET A 56 7.27 5.00 -5.73
N ALA A 57 7.07 3.69 -5.88
CA ALA A 57 7.45 2.68 -4.90
C ALA A 57 8.60 1.82 -5.41
N VAL A 58 9.51 1.47 -4.51
CA VAL A 58 10.70 0.67 -4.81
C VAL A 58 10.75 -0.55 -3.90
N TRP A 59 10.69 -1.74 -4.48
CA TRP A 59 10.81 -3.00 -3.76
C TRP A 59 12.27 -3.37 -3.48
N GLN A 60 12.47 -4.15 -2.43
CA GLN A 60 13.74 -4.80 -2.12
C GLN A 60 14.18 -5.72 -3.26
N THR A 61 15.49 -5.88 -3.44
CA THR A 61 16.06 -6.68 -4.53
C THR A 61 15.65 -8.14 -4.48
N ARG A 62 15.53 -8.72 -3.27
CA ARG A 62 15.21 -10.14 -3.05
C ARG A 62 13.74 -10.39 -2.70
N SER A 63 12.84 -9.51 -3.10
CA SER A 63 11.41 -9.63 -2.86
C SER A 63 10.66 -9.88 -4.17
N PRO A 64 9.48 -10.51 -4.14
CA PRO A 64 8.61 -10.57 -5.31
C PRO A 64 8.35 -9.16 -5.83
N TRP A 65 8.59 -8.94 -7.12
CA TRP A 65 8.36 -7.65 -7.76
C TRP A 65 6.94 -7.59 -8.31
N PRO A 66 6.07 -6.73 -7.76
CA PRO A 66 4.75 -6.58 -8.33
C PRO A 66 4.88 -6.09 -9.76
N HIS A 67 4.02 -6.60 -10.62
CA HIS A 67 3.98 -6.23 -12.04
C HIS A 67 5.26 -6.55 -12.82
N GLY A 68 6.19 -7.34 -12.26
CA GLY A 68 7.46 -7.68 -12.89
C GLY A 68 8.54 -6.61 -12.76
N PHE A 69 8.30 -5.52 -12.03
CA PHE A 69 9.25 -4.41 -11.91
C PHE A 69 9.63 -4.15 -10.46
N ARG A 70 10.92 -3.97 -10.21
CA ARG A 70 11.43 -3.55 -8.91
C ARG A 70 10.97 -2.14 -8.52
N ARG A 71 10.76 -1.27 -9.50
CA ARG A 71 10.28 0.10 -9.33
C ARG A 71 8.97 0.26 -10.08
N VAL A 72 7.97 0.81 -9.42
CA VAL A 72 6.68 1.10 -10.06
C VAL A 72 6.27 2.53 -9.73
N VAL A 73 5.95 3.27 -10.78
CA VAL A 73 5.32 4.59 -10.72
C VAL A 73 3.81 4.42 -10.77
N PHE A 74 3.13 5.14 -9.89
CA PHE A 74 1.68 5.14 -9.77
C PHE A 74 1.13 6.53 -10.03
N GLU A 75 0.09 6.59 -10.86
CA GLU A 75 -0.84 7.71 -10.92
C GLU A 75 -2.10 7.31 -10.14
N VAL A 76 -2.50 8.11 -9.17
CA VAL A 76 -3.71 7.91 -8.36
C VAL A 76 -4.79 8.83 -8.88
N LYS A 77 -5.89 8.27 -9.41
CA LYS A 77 -7.02 9.06 -9.88
C LYS A 77 -8.37 8.42 -9.53
N PRO A 78 -9.37 9.22 -9.12
CA PRO A 78 -10.73 8.72 -9.00
C PRO A 78 -11.23 8.15 -10.33
N LEU A 79 -11.95 7.03 -10.29
CA LEU A 79 -12.47 6.38 -11.50
C LEU A 79 -13.41 7.30 -12.29
N ALA A 80 -14.21 8.11 -11.59
CA ALA A 80 -15.09 9.09 -12.21
C ALA A 80 -14.33 10.09 -13.09
N ILE A 81 -13.17 10.57 -12.62
CA ILE A 81 -12.30 11.49 -13.36
C ILE A 81 -11.67 10.81 -14.58
N LEU A 82 -11.26 9.55 -14.44
CA LEU A 82 -10.75 8.78 -15.57
C LEU A 82 -11.81 8.57 -16.65
N ARG A 83 -13.08 8.39 -16.26
CA ARG A 83 -14.19 8.22 -17.19
C ARG A 83 -14.54 9.52 -17.90
N SER A 84 -14.73 10.61 -17.17
CA SER A 84 -15.12 11.89 -17.77
C SER A 84 -13.99 12.53 -18.59
N GLY A 85 -12.73 12.34 -18.17
CA GLY A 85 -11.55 12.89 -18.82
C GLY A 85 -10.82 11.94 -19.76
N TYR A 86 -11.41 10.81 -20.15
CA TYR A 86 -10.70 9.73 -20.85
C TYR A 86 -9.94 10.20 -22.10
N GLY A 87 -10.60 10.98 -22.97
CA GLY A 87 -10.01 11.47 -24.21
C GLY A 87 -8.72 12.26 -24.00
N THR A 88 -8.64 13.05 -22.93
CA THR A 88 -7.47 13.90 -22.61
C THR A 88 -6.42 13.15 -21.78
N LEU A 89 -6.85 12.30 -20.85
CA LEU A 89 -5.96 11.62 -19.92
C LEU A 89 -5.29 10.38 -20.52
N ALA A 90 -6.01 9.62 -21.36
CA ALA A 90 -5.49 8.38 -21.91
C ALA A 90 -4.22 8.57 -22.78
N PRO A 91 -4.12 9.59 -23.66
CA PRO A 91 -2.88 9.88 -24.38
C PRO A 91 -1.69 10.14 -23.44
N LYS A 92 -1.90 10.98 -22.41
CA LYS A 92 -0.88 11.29 -21.38
C LYS A 92 -0.37 10.02 -20.70
N TYR A 93 -1.27 9.14 -20.24
CA TYR A 93 -0.91 7.91 -19.55
C TYR A 93 -0.29 6.84 -20.45
N ARG A 94 -0.63 6.82 -21.75
CA ARG A 94 0.08 5.99 -22.74
C ARG A 94 1.51 6.47 -22.93
N ALA A 95 1.73 7.78 -23.04
CA ALA A 95 3.07 8.35 -23.15
C ALA A 95 3.91 8.07 -21.90
N ALA A 96 3.36 8.30 -20.69
CA ALA A 96 4.04 8.01 -19.43
C ALA A 96 4.44 6.53 -19.32
N ARG A 97 3.53 5.61 -19.65
CA ARG A 97 3.83 4.17 -19.63
C ARG A 97 4.96 3.79 -20.57
N ARG A 98 5.02 4.34 -21.78
CA ARG A 98 6.13 4.11 -22.73
C ARG A 98 7.45 4.64 -22.17
N TYR A 99 7.44 5.88 -21.68
CA TYR A 99 8.60 6.53 -21.08
C TYR A 99 9.23 5.70 -19.95
N PHE A 100 8.41 5.17 -19.03
CA PHE A 100 8.91 4.37 -17.91
C PHE A 100 9.31 2.95 -18.32
N ALA A 101 8.61 2.33 -19.29
CA ALA A 101 8.95 1.00 -19.77
C ALA A 101 10.36 0.95 -20.40
N GLU A 102 10.74 1.98 -21.17
CA GLU A 102 12.09 2.13 -21.74
C GLU A 102 13.21 2.20 -20.66
N ARG A 103 12.83 2.42 -19.40
CA ARG A 103 13.75 2.60 -18.26
C ARG A 103 13.65 1.45 -17.25
N ASP A 104 13.00 0.36 -17.62
CA ASP A 104 12.72 -0.77 -16.72
C ASP A 104 11.99 -0.35 -15.43
N VAL A 105 10.98 0.50 -15.60
CA VAL A 105 10.12 0.98 -14.53
C VAL A 105 8.66 0.69 -14.88
N GLY A 106 7.95 0.04 -13.96
CA GLY A 106 6.52 -0.22 -14.10
C GLY A 106 5.71 1.07 -14.01
N TYR A 107 4.59 1.15 -14.72
CA TYR A 107 3.66 2.28 -14.64
C TYR A 107 2.23 1.79 -14.45
N ARG A 108 1.51 2.32 -13.47
CA ARG A 108 0.13 1.94 -13.16
C ARG A 108 -0.72 3.16 -12.85
N VAL A 109 -1.95 3.15 -13.36
CA VAL A 109 -2.99 4.07 -12.88
C VAL A 109 -3.85 3.29 -11.90
N VAL A 110 -3.97 3.77 -10.67
CA VAL A 110 -4.75 3.15 -9.60
C VAL A 110 -5.94 4.04 -9.24
N THR A 111 -7.00 3.39 -8.80
CA THR A 111 -8.28 4.04 -8.47
C THR A 111 -8.79 3.53 -7.13
N GLU A 112 -9.86 4.11 -6.62
CA GLU A 112 -10.57 3.61 -5.46
C GLU A 112 -10.98 2.13 -5.59
N ARG A 113 -11.16 1.59 -6.81
CA ARG A 113 -11.46 0.16 -7.02
C ARG A 113 -10.32 -0.77 -6.63
N THR A 114 -9.09 -0.32 -6.80
CA THR A 114 -7.89 -1.11 -6.47
C THR A 114 -7.37 -0.76 -5.07
N ILE A 115 -7.67 0.45 -4.59
CA ILE A 115 -7.19 0.95 -3.30
C ILE A 115 -8.12 0.51 -2.16
N ARG A 116 -9.44 0.68 -2.29
CA ARG A 116 -10.40 0.41 -1.20
C ARG A 116 -10.67 -1.09 -1.07
N THR A 117 -9.78 -1.76 -0.35
CA THR A 117 -9.81 -3.20 -0.08
C THR A 117 -9.75 -3.46 1.42
N GLN A 118 -9.99 -4.70 1.87
CA GLN A 118 -9.78 -5.05 3.28
C GLN A 118 -8.33 -4.76 3.74
N ARG A 119 -7.36 -4.92 2.82
CA ARG A 119 -5.96 -4.58 3.08
C ARG A 119 -5.81 -3.09 3.41
N GLN A 120 -6.59 -2.22 2.77
CA GLN A 120 -6.56 -0.78 3.05
C GLN A 120 -7.13 -0.46 4.43
N VAL A 121 -8.25 -1.08 4.81
CA VAL A 121 -8.82 -0.94 6.16
C VAL A 121 -7.78 -1.36 7.21
N ASN A 122 -7.10 -2.49 6.98
CA ASN A 122 -6.02 -2.93 7.86
C ASN A 122 -4.83 -1.95 7.86
N ALA A 123 -4.51 -1.37 6.71
CA ALA A 123 -3.41 -0.41 6.58
C ALA A 123 -3.67 0.88 7.37
N GLU A 124 -4.91 1.35 7.42
CA GLU A 124 -5.29 2.52 8.23
C GLU A 124 -5.04 2.30 9.73
N LEU A 125 -5.19 1.05 10.21
CA LEU A 125 -4.89 0.65 11.59
C LEU A 125 -3.38 0.47 11.83
N ILE A 126 -2.66 -0.14 10.89
CA ILE A 126 -1.27 -0.57 11.07
C ILE A 126 -0.27 0.55 10.72
N ALA A 127 -0.47 1.28 9.62
CA ALA A 127 0.52 2.24 9.12
C ALA A 127 0.95 3.30 10.16
N PRO A 128 0.05 3.86 11.00
CA PRO A 128 0.45 4.80 12.03
C PRO A 128 1.41 4.21 13.07
N THR A 129 1.28 2.92 13.40
CA THR A 129 2.10 2.27 14.43
C THR A 129 3.52 1.97 13.95
N LEU A 130 3.71 1.80 12.62
CA LEU A 130 5.01 1.54 12.00
C LEU A 130 6.01 2.71 12.09
N ARG A 131 5.54 3.90 12.47
CA ARG A 131 6.36 5.11 12.59
C ARG A 131 6.92 5.31 14.00
N GLY A 132 6.44 4.54 14.97
CA GLY A 132 6.93 4.56 16.35
C GLY A 132 8.15 3.67 16.53
N SER A 133 8.83 3.83 17.67
CA SER A 133 9.85 2.87 18.09
C SER A 133 9.21 1.54 18.47
N VAL A 134 9.76 0.44 17.98
CA VAL A 134 9.33 -0.90 18.36
C VAL A 134 10.07 -1.32 19.62
N ASP A 135 9.32 -1.72 20.65
CA ASP A 135 9.88 -2.31 21.86
C ASP A 135 10.58 -3.64 21.53
N GLN A 136 11.90 -3.66 21.71
CA GLN A 136 12.73 -4.82 21.39
C GLN A 136 12.44 -6.02 22.29
N GLU A 137 12.01 -5.79 23.53
CA GLU A 137 11.59 -6.87 24.42
C GLU A 137 10.29 -7.51 23.92
N MET A 138 9.32 -6.68 23.52
CA MET A 138 8.09 -7.17 22.88
C MET A 138 8.39 -7.96 21.61
N VAL A 139 9.33 -7.51 20.77
CA VAL A 139 9.76 -8.25 19.57
C VAL A 139 10.33 -9.62 19.95
N ARG A 140 11.22 -9.68 20.95
CA ARG A 140 11.80 -10.95 21.41
C ARG A 140 10.73 -11.92 21.89
N ARG A 141 9.76 -11.44 22.68
CA ARG A 141 8.64 -12.25 23.16
C ARG A 141 7.80 -12.79 22.01
N VAL A 142 7.39 -11.93 21.08
CA VAL A 142 6.61 -12.34 19.90
C VAL A 142 7.39 -13.34 19.06
N GLN A 143 8.69 -13.11 18.83
CA GLN A 143 9.56 -14.04 18.09
C GLN A 143 9.67 -15.41 18.78
N ALA A 144 9.83 -15.45 20.10
CA ALA A 144 9.88 -16.70 20.84
C ALA A 144 8.59 -17.53 20.67
N ILE A 145 7.43 -16.86 20.67
CA ILE A 145 6.14 -17.51 20.43
C ILE A 145 6.04 -17.99 18.98
N VAL A 146 6.30 -17.12 18.00
CA VAL A 146 6.10 -17.43 16.56
C VAL A 146 7.07 -18.51 16.06
N LEU A 147 8.30 -18.55 16.58
CA LEU A 147 9.31 -19.55 16.20
C LEU A 147 9.14 -20.89 16.92
N ALA A 148 8.32 -20.94 17.98
CA ALA A 148 7.98 -22.21 18.63
C ALA A 148 7.20 -23.11 17.67
N LYS A 149 7.40 -24.43 17.76
CA LYS A 149 6.68 -25.40 16.92
C LYS A 149 5.16 -25.24 17.07
N GLY A 150 4.45 -25.27 15.95
CA GLY A 150 2.98 -25.22 15.90
C GLY A 150 2.45 -24.08 15.03
N THR A 151 1.12 -24.01 14.92
CA THR A 151 0.43 -22.88 14.29
C THR A 151 0.01 -21.91 15.39
N HIS A 152 0.37 -20.63 15.24
CA HIS A 152 0.01 -19.58 16.19
C HIS A 152 -0.92 -18.59 15.49
N ARG A 153 -2.15 -18.43 15.98
CA ARG A 153 -3.02 -17.34 15.53
C ARG A 153 -2.63 -16.07 16.27
N LEU A 154 -2.87 -14.91 15.66
CA LEU A 154 -2.59 -13.62 16.30
C LEU A 154 -3.33 -13.48 17.65
N GLY A 155 -4.53 -14.04 17.76
CA GLY A 155 -5.30 -14.09 19.01
C GLY A 155 -4.62 -14.92 20.10
N ASP A 156 -4.01 -16.06 19.75
CA ASP A 156 -3.30 -16.92 20.70
C ASP A 156 -2.03 -16.24 21.21
N ILE A 157 -1.30 -15.56 20.31
CA ILE A 157 -0.12 -14.77 20.65
C ILE A 157 -0.53 -13.65 21.62
N ARG A 158 -1.61 -12.92 21.32
CA ARG A 158 -2.13 -11.86 22.19
C ARG A 158 -2.46 -12.41 23.58
N PHE A 159 -3.22 -13.51 23.65
CA PHE A 159 -3.62 -14.12 24.91
C PHE A 159 -2.43 -14.52 25.78
N ARG A 160 -1.41 -15.15 25.18
CA ARG A 160 -0.17 -15.50 25.91
C ARG A 160 0.56 -14.27 26.43
N LEU A 161 0.67 -13.21 25.63
CA LEU A 161 1.28 -11.96 26.07
C LEU A 161 0.49 -11.29 27.21
N GLU A 162 -0.83 -11.45 27.24
CA GLU A 162 -1.67 -11.00 28.36
C GLU A 162 -1.43 -11.83 29.63
N GLU A 163 -1.39 -13.16 29.52
CA GLU A 163 -1.08 -14.07 30.65
C GLU A 163 0.30 -13.80 31.26
N GLU A 164 1.29 -13.49 30.43
CA GLU A 164 2.65 -13.13 30.86
C GLU A 164 2.75 -11.68 31.41
N GLY A 165 1.64 -10.93 31.43
CA GLY A 165 1.61 -9.53 31.84
C GLY A 165 2.41 -8.59 30.92
N ALA A 166 2.76 -9.05 29.71
CA ALA A 166 3.53 -8.30 28.73
C ALA A 166 2.72 -7.16 28.10
N ILE A 167 1.41 -7.37 27.94
CA ILE A 167 0.45 -6.37 27.47
C ILE A 167 -0.76 -6.35 28.39
N ARG A 168 -1.42 -5.19 28.48
CA ARG A 168 -2.71 -5.10 29.16
C ARG A 168 -3.79 -5.62 28.21
N GLY A 169 -4.62 -6.53 28.70
CA GLY A 169 -5.82 -6.95 27.98
C GLY A 169 -6.73 -5.74 27.76
N VAL A 170 -7.20 -5.57 26.52
CA VAL A 170 -8.31 -4.69 26.21
C VAL A 170 -9.52 -5.59 26.13
N VAL A 171 -10.53 -5.36 26.99
CA VAL A 171 -11.84 -5.97 26.80
C VAL A 171 -12.34 -5.47 25.45
N MET A 172 -12.30 -6.34 24.44
CA MET A 172 -12.93 -6.06 23.15
C MET A 172 -14.44 -6.19 23.40
N ASP A 173 -15.15 -5.08 23.56
CA ASP A 173 -16.60 -5.09 23.38
C ASP A 173 -16.89 -5.69 22.00
N ASP A 174 -17.78 -6.68 21.98
CA ASP A 174 -18.12 -7.53 20.83
C ASP A 174 -18.03 -6.78 19.48
N VAL A 175 -16.99 -7.09 18.70
CA VAL A 175 -16.99 -6.77 17.28
C VAL A 175 -18.01 -7.70 16.66
N THR A 176 -19.22 -7.16 16.45
CA THR A 176 -20.33 -7.84 15.81
C THR A 176 -19.84 -8.45 14.50
N PRO A 177 -20.01 -9.76 14.26
CA PRO A 177 -19.57 -10.36 13.02
C PRO A 177 -20.36 -9.73 11.87
N VAL A 178 -19.66 -9.08 10.94
CA VAL A 178 -20.28 -8.66 9.68
C VAL A 178 -20.56 -9.92 8.87
N SER A 179 -21.80 -10.40 8.98
CA SER A 179 -22.36 -11.46 8.17
C SER A 179 -22.25 -11.09 6.69
N HIS A 180 -21.35 -11.76 5.97
CA HIS A 180 -21.33 -11.71 4.52
C HIS A 180 -22.46 -12.60 4.00
N PRO A 181 -23.33 -12.12 3.09
CA PRO A 181 -24.30 -12.99 2.45
C PRO A 181 -23.55 -14.05 1.64
N ALA A 182 -23.91 -15.32 1.87
CA ALA A 182 -23.41 -16.45 1.12
C ALA A 182 -23.70 -16.24 -0.37
N ILE A 183 -22.64 -16.23 -1.19
CA ILE A 183 -22.79 -16.36 -2.64
C ILE A 183 -23.18 -17.81 -2.91
N THR A 184 -24.47 -18.08 -2.99
CA THR A 184 -24.99 -19.34 -3.48
C THR A 184 -24.61 -19.49 -4.94
N ARG A 185 -23.72 -20.46 -5.20
CA ARG A 185 -23.38 -20.96 -6.52
C ARG A 185 -24.62 -21.63 -7.11
N VAL A 186 -25.34 -20.96 -8.00
CA VAL A 186 -26.33 -21.64 -8.86
C VAL A 186 -25.56 -22.27 -10.01
N LEU A 187 -25.41 -23.59 -9.93
CA LEU A 187 -25.22 -24.45 -11.09
C LEU A 187 -26.60 -24.64 -11.72
N GLY A 188 -26.70 -24.33 -13.01
CA GLY A 188 -27.88 -24.46 -13.87
C GLY A 188 -27.57 -23.85 -15.22
#